data_AF-A0A2B2CAZ2-F1
#
_entry.id   AF-A0A2B2CAZ2-F1
#
_cell.length_a   1.000
_cell.length_b   1.000
_cell.length_c   1.000
_cell.angle_alpha   90.00
_cell.angle_beta   90.00
_cell.angle_gamma   90.00
#
_symmetry.space_group_name_H-M   'P 1'
#
loop_
_entity.id
_entity.type
_entity.pdbx_description
1 polymer ?
#
loop_
_entity_poly.entity_id
_entity_poly.type
_entity_poly.pdbx_seq_one_letter_code
_entity_poly.pdbx_strand_id
1 'polypeptide(L)'
;MKKAPYERREGESVKAFEAFKVYRDMGMDRSLAKVGEKLGKSTTLMERWSSKYEWVERSQAYDDDIDRKAIIENEKKRKEMVKRHAQAATMFQSKVVERLNGLDPKELSPSELIRWFDISVKIERLSRGESTDISEVTHNGEVKEKHEYNIFQRVDRYADVYEKIANQRISSSFDEGDSD
;
A
#
# COMPACT_ATOMS: atom_id res chain seq x y z
N MET A 1 0.65 -36.17 7.17
CA MET A 1 0.70 -34.70 7.33
C MET A 1 0.44 -34.37 8.79
N LYS A 2 1.26 -33.49 9.40
CA LYS A 2 1.00 -33.02 10.77
C LYS A 2 -0.17 -32.03 10.71
N LYS A 3 -1.23 -32.32 11.46
CA LYS A 3 -2.46 -31.51 11.50
C LYS A 3 -2.16 -30.11 12.04
N ALA A 4 -2.77 -29.06 11.50
CA ALA A 4 -2.51 -27.71 12.01
C ALA A 4 -3.03 -27.56 13.46
N PRO A 5 -2.38 -26.76 14.33
CA PRO A 5 -2.76 -26.65 15.75
C PRO A 5 -4.21 -26.25 15.98
N TYR A 6 -4.77 -25.45 15.06
CA TYR A 6 -6.15 -24.94 15.09
C TYR A 6 -7.18 -25.88 14.44
N GLU A 7 -6.83 -27.11 14.07
CA GLU A 7 -7.82 -28.10 13.63
C GLU A 7 -8.43 -28.86 14.82
N ARG A 8 -9.50 -29.61 14.57
CA ARG A 8 -10.22 -30.39 15.59
C ARG A 8 -9.28 -31.38 16.28
N ARG A 9 -9.21 -31.33 17.61
CA ARG A 9 -8.39 -32.26 18.41
C ARG A 9 -9.06 -33.61 18.61
N GLU A 10 -8.27 -34.62 18.94
CA GLU A 10 -8.79 -35.91 19.36
C GLU A 10 -9.59 -35.75 20.67
N GLY A 11 -10.74 -36.43 20.76
CA GLY A 11 -11.66 -36.26 21.89
C GLY A 11 -12.37 -34.90 21.97
N GLU A 12 -12.13 -33.97 21.04
CA GLU A 12 -12.91 -32.73 20.90
C GLU A 12 -14.25 -33.05 20.21
N SER A 13 -15.37 -32.80 20.88
CA SER A 13 -16.69 -33.00 20.27
C SER A 13 -16.90 -32.04 19.10
N VAL A 14 -17.75 -32.40 18.14
CA VAL A 14 -18.10 -31.53 17.01
C VAL A 14 -18.61 -30.17 17.50
N LYS A 15 -19.49 -30.17 18.50
CA LYS A 15 -20.05 -28.96 19.12
C LYS A 15 -18.97 -28.08 19.78
N ALA A 16 -17.99 -28.69 20.44
CA ALA A 16 -16.86 -27.96 21.04
C ALA A 16 -15.99 -27.34 19.95
N PHE A 17 -15.69 -28.08 18.89
CA PHE A 17 -14.92 -27.55 17.76
C PHE A 17 -15.66 -26.45 16.99
N GLU A 18 -16.98 -26.55 16.84
CA GLU A 18 -17.80 -25.47 16.27
C GLU A 18 -17.72 -24.20 17.11
N ALA A 19 -17.82 -24.32 18.44
CA ALA A 19 -17.67 -23.19 19.34
C ALA A 19 -16.25 -22.60 19.30
N PHE A 20 -15.23 -23.46 19.19
CA PHE A 20 -13.86 -23.02 18.97
C PHE A 20 -13.70 -22.20 17.68
N LYS A 21 -14.27 -22.65 16.55
CA LYS A 21 -14.23 -21.87 15.30
C LYS A 21 -14.82 -20.47 15.50
N VAL A 22 -15.98 -20.39 16.16
CA VAL A 22 -16.61 -19.09 16.46
C VAL A 22 -15.69 -18.24 17.32
N TYR A 23 -15.12 -18.80 18.40
CA TYR A 23 -14.15 -18.09 19.23
C TYR A 23 -12.96 -17.58 18.40
N ARG A 24 -12.26 -18.48 17.70
CA ARG A 24 -11.10 -18.16 16.86
C ARG A 24 -11.40 -17.04 15.85
N ASP A 25 -12.54 -17.12 15.16
CA ASP A 25 -12.93 -16.19 14.09
C ASP A 25 -13.36 -14.80 14.61
N MET A 26 -13.51 -14.62 15.92
CA MET A 26 -13.80 -13.30 16.52
C MET A 26 -12.58 -12.38 16.64
N GLY A 27 -11.35 -12.86 16.35
CA GLY A 27 -10.17 -12.00 16.34
C GLY A 27 -9.92 -11.31 17.69
N MET A 28 -9.67 -10.00 17.65
CA MET A 28 -9.43 -9.17 18.84
C MET A 28 -10.65 -9.08 19.77
N ASP A 29 -11.86 -9.29 19.27
CA ASP A 29 -13.11 -9.21 20.03
C ASP A 29 -13.49 -10.53 20.74
N ARG A 30 -12.57 -11.50 20.73
CA ARG A 30 -12.72 -12.82 21.34
C ARG A 30 -13.21 -12.76 22.78
N SER A 31 -14.29 -13.48 23.03
CA SER A 31 -14.85 -13.61 24.38
C SER A 31 -15.67 -14.89 24.49
N LEU A 32 -15.38 -15.70 25.51
CA LEU A 32 -16.14 -16.92 25.79
C LEU A 32 -17.61 -16.64 26.11
N ALA A 33 -17.90 -15.50 26.75
CA ALA A 33 -19.27 -15.07 27.02
C ALA A 33 -20.04 -14.78 25.73
N LYS A 34 -19.44 -14.02 24.80
CA LYS A 34 -20.03 -13.73 23.48
C LYS A 34 -20.25 -15.00 22.66
N VAL A 35 -19.32 -15.98 22.74
CA VAL A 35 -19.49 -17.29 22.08
C VAL A 35 -20.64 -18.08 22.69
N GLY A 36 -20.74 -18.09 24.02
CA GLY A 36 -21.84 -18.75 24.74
C GLY A 36 -23.20 -18.16 24.34
N GLU A 37 -23.31 -16.83 24.38
CA GLU A 37 -24.49 -16.08 23.94
C GLU A 37 -24.88 -16.43 22.50
N LYS A 38 -23.94 -16.32 21.56
CA LYS A 38 -24.16 -16.59 20.13
C LYS A 38 -24.61 -18.03 19.85
N LEU A 39 -24.21 -18.99 20.68
CA LEU A 39 -24.52 -20.41 20.49
C LEU A 39 -25.63 -20.94 21.41
N GLY A 40 -26.23 -20.06 22.23
CA GLY A 40 -27.22 -20.45 23.25
C GLY A 40 -26.65 -21.46 24.26
N LYS A 41 -25.43 -21.22 24.75
CA LYS A 41 -24.70 -22.08 25.72
C LYS A 41 -24.17 -21.27 26.89
N SER A 42 -24.03 -21.92 28.04
CA SER A 42 -23.48 -21.25 29.22
C SER A 42 -22.01 -20.89 29.03
N THR A 43 -21.60 -19.73 29.57
CA THR A 43 -20.19 -19.29 29.59
C THR A 43 -19.30 -20.33 30.29
N THR A 44 -19.77 -20.95 31.38
CA THR A 44 -19.05 -22.02 32.10
C THR A 44 -18.76 -23.24 31.20
N LEU A 45 -19.65 -23.59 30.28
CA LEU A 45 -19.39 -24.65 29.31
C LEU A 45 -18.29 -24.23 28.32
N MET A 46 -18.30 -22.97 27.89
CA MET A 46 -17.28 -22.41 27.00
C MET A 46 -15.92 -22.36 27.69
N GLU A 47 -15.84 -21.94 28.94
CA GLU A 47 -14.62 -21.97 29.77
C GLU A 47 -14.05 -23.38 29.87
N ARG A 48 -14.89 -24.36 30.21
CA ARG A 48 -14.46 -25.76 30.30
C ARG A 48 -13.90 -26.28 28.98
N TRP A 49 -14.56 -26.00 27.86
CA TRP A 49 -14.06 -26.41 26.54
C TRP A 49 -12.80 -25.65 26.13
N SER A 50 -12.75 -24.34 26.39
CA SER A 50 -11.61 -23.49 26.11
C SER A 50 -10.36 -23.99 26.81
N SER A 51 -10.43 -24.27 28.11
CA SER A 51 -9.32 -24.81 28.88
C SER A 51 -8.96 -26.23 28.43
N LYS A 52 -9.95 -27.12 28.27
CA LYS A 52 -9.71 -28.53 27.92
C LYS A 52 -9.06 -28.71 26.54
N TYR A 53 -9.39 -27.83 25.58
CA TYR A 53 -8.93 -27.92 24.20
C TYR A 53 -8.05 -26.75 23.79
N GLU A 54 -7.48 -26.03 24.76
CA GLU A 54 -6.47 -24.96 24.59
C GLU A 54 -6.84 -23.93 23.51
N TRP A 55 -8.06 -23.39 23.58
CA TRP A 55 -8.56 -22.49 22.53
C TRP A 55 -7.73 -21.23 22.35
N VAL A 56 -7.12 -20.71 23.43
CA VAL A 56 -6.29 -19.49 23.37
C VAL A 56 -5.05 -19.72 22.51
N GLU A 57 -4.26 -20.74 22.83
CA GLU A 57 -3.04 -21.08 22.08
C GLU A 57 -3.34 -21.41 20.62
N ARG A 58 -4.42 -22.18 20.38
CA ARG A 58 -4.85 -22.53 19.03
C ARG A 58 -5.31 -21.32 18.22
N SER A 59 -5.95 -20.34 18.87
CA SER A 59 -6.36 -19.10 18.21
C SER A 59 -5.15 -18.25 17.86
N GLN A 60 -4.16 -18.15 18.75
CA GLN A 60 -2.91 -17.46 18.46
C GLN A 60 -2.17 -18.09 17.27
N ALA A 61 -2.04 -19.42 17.28
CA ALA A 61 -1.41 -20.14 16.16
C ALA A 61 -2.15 -19.97 14.83
N TYR A 62 -3.47 -19.73 14.87
CA TYR A 62 -4.25 -19.39 13.68
C TYR A 62 -3.98 -17.97 13.21
N ASP A 63 -3.96 -17.00 14.13
CA ASP A 63 -3.69 -15.60 13.83
C ASP A 63 -2.30 -15.44 13.20
N ASP A 64 -1.28 -16.05 13.79
CA ASP A 64 0.09 -16.05 13.26
C ASP A 64 0.16 -16.64 11.84
N ASP A 65 -0.66 -17.66 11.56
CA ASP A 65 -0.73 -18.30 10.24
C ASP A 65 -1.44 -17.43 9.20
N ILE A 66 -2.51 -16.75 9.60
CA ILE A 66 -3.22 -15.78 8.77
C ILE A 66 -2.32 -14.58 8.45
N ASP A 67 -1.61 -14.04 9.44
CA ASP A 67 -0.70 -12.91 9.26
C ASP A 67 0.44 -13.27 8.30
N ARG A 68 1.03 -14.45 8.47
CA ARG A 68 2.07 -14.94 7.54
C ARG A 68 1.55 -15.07 6.11
N LYS A 69 0.34 -15.61 5.94
CA LYS A 69 -0.30 -15.72 4.62
C LYS A 69 -0.58 -14.33 4.02
N ALA A 70 -1.02 -13.38 4.84
CA ALA A 70 -1.28 -12.02 4.41
C ALA A 70 0.00 -11.32 3.93
N ILE A 71 1.12 -11.49 4.65
CA ILE A 71 2.44 -10.97 4.24
C ILE A 71 2.83 -11.53 2.86
N ILE A 72 2.79 -12.86 2.70
CA ILE A 72 3.17 -13.53 1.44
C ILE A 72 2.29 -13.06 0.28
N GLU A 73 0.97 -12.95 0.49
CA GLU A 73 0.04 -12.50 -0.54
C GLU A 73 0.25 -11.02 -0.89
N ASN A 74 0.51 -10.17 0.10
CA ASN A 74 0.82 -8.76 -0.12
C ASN A 74 2.13 -8.58 -0.90
N GLU A 75 3.17 -9.36 -0.58
CA GLU A 75 4.41 -9.37 -1.34
C GLU A 75 4.19 -9.79 -2.80
N LYS A 76 3.38 -10.83 -3.02
CA LYS A 76 3.02 -11.28 -4.37
C LYS A 76 2.29 -10.19 -5.15
N LYS A 77 1.25 -9.59 -4.56
CA LYS A 77 0.49 -8.48 -5.16
C LYS A 77 1.40 -7.29 -5.48
N ARG A 78 2.34 -6.96 -4.60
CA ARG A 78 3.32 -5.90 -4.82
C ARG A 78 4.23 -6.21 -6.02
N LYS A 79 4.75 -7.44 -6.11
CA LYS A 79 5.57 -7.89 -7.26
C LYS A 79 4.80 -7.83 -8.58
N GLU A 80 3.53 -8.25 -8.57
CA GLU A 80 2.65 -8.19 -9.74
C GLU A 80 2.34 -6.75 -10.16
N MET A 81 2.06 -5.86 -9.21
CA MET A 81 1.83 -4.44 -9.46
C MET A 81 3.07 -3.79 -10.08
N VAL A 82 4.25 -4.02 -9.48
CA VAL A 82 5.54 -3.54 -10.01
C VAL A 82 5.75 -3.99 -11.45
N LYS A 83 5.51 -5.27 -11.75
CA LYS A 83 5.65 -5.81 -13.11
C LYS A 83 4.69 -5.12 -14.09
N ARG A 84 3.42 -4.95 -13.73
CA ARG A 84 2.43 -4.28 -14.58
C ARG A 84 2.79 -2.82 -14.83
N HIS A 85 3.22 -2.08 -13.81
CA HIS A 85 3.61 -0.68 -13.95
C HIS A 85 4.85 -0.51 -14.83
N ALA A 86 5.87 -1.37 -14.65
CA ALA A 86 7.06 -1.37 -15.50
C ALA A 86 6.70 -1.64 -16.97
N GLN A 87 5.85 -2.63 -17.25
CA GLN A 87 5.39 -2.94 -18.61
C GLN A 87 4.61 -1.78 -19.24
N ALA A 88 3.70 -1.16 -18.49
CA ALA A 88 2.95 0.00 -18.95
C ALA A 88 3.86 1.19 -19.27
N ALA A 89 4.86 1.44 -18.42
CA ALA A 89 5.87 2.48 -18.64
C ALA A 89 6.67 2.23 -19.92
N THR A 90 7.16 1.01 -20.15
CA THR A 90 7.88 0.66 -21.40
C THR A 90 6.99 0.82 -22.63
N MET A 91 5.72 0.39 -22.58
CA MET A 91 4.80 0.59 -23.71
C MET A 91 4.56 2.07 -24.00
N PHE A 92 4.40 2.88 -22.96
CA PHE A 92 4.23 4.32 -23.09
C PHE A 92 5.48 4.99 -23.68
N GLN A 93 6.67 4.65 -23.18
CA GLN A 93 7.96 5.10 -23.74
C GLN A 93 8.05 4.80 -25.25
N SER A 94 7.71 3.58 -25.66
CA SER A 94 7.71 3.20 -27.08
C SER A 94 6.77 4.06 -27.91
N LYS A 95 5.56 4.40 -27.40
CA LYS A 95 4.63 5.29 -28.10
C LYS A 95 5.11 6.74 -28.17
N VAL A 96 5.77 7.24 -27.13
CA VAL A 96 6.42 8.56 -27.15
C VAL A 96 7.51 8.59 -28.22
N VAL A 97 8.37 7.57 -28.29
CA VAL A 97 9.44 7.46 -29.30
C VAL A 97 8.87 7.34 -30.72
N GLU A 98 7.84 6.51 -30.92
CA GLU A 98 7.14 6.39 -32.22
C GLU A 98 6.58 7.74 -32.68
N ARG A 99 5.93 8.48 -31.76
CA ARG A 99 5.38 9.81 -32.04
C ARG A 99 6.48 10.83 -32.35
N LEU A 100 7.59 10.81 -31.61
CA LEU A 100 8.76 11.66 -31.86
C LEU A 100 9.36 11.43 -33.25
N ASN A 101 9.47 10.17 -33.69
CA ASN A 101 10.03 9.83 -35.00
C ASN A 101 9.15 10.29 -36.17
N GLY A 102 7.83 10.39 -35.96
CA GLY A 102 6.87 10.80 -36.98
C GLY A 102 6.52 12.28 -36.98
N LEU A 103 7.22 13.11 -36.19
CA LEU A 103 6.92 14.54 -36.04
C LEU A 103 7.87 15.41 -36.86
N ASP A 104 7.32 16.45 -37.49
CA ASP A 104 8.12 17.60 -37.88
C ASP A 104 8.56 18.33 -36.58
N PRO A 105 9.87 18.50 -36.35
CA PRO A 105 10.39 19.20 -35.16
C PRO A 105 9.80 20.59 -34.92
N LYS A 106 9.21 21.22 -35.94
CA LYS A 106 8.58 22.56 -35.85
C LYS A 106 7.16 22.55 -35.28
N GLU A 107 6.48 21.40 -35.21
CA GLU A 107 5.08 21.30 -34.77
C GLU A 107 4.91 20.88 -33.30
N LEU A 108 6.01 20.71 -32.58
CA LEU A 108 6.02 20.34 -31.17
C LEU A 108 6.34 21.52 -30.27
N SER A 109 5.65 21.60 -29.13
CA SER A 109 6.20 22.26 -27.94
C SER A 109 7.24 21.31 -27.33
N PRO A 110 8.55 21.61 -27.38
CA PRO A 110 9.59 20.74 -26.83
C PRO A 110 9.39 20.43 -25.34
N SER A 111 8.69 21.30 -24.62
CA SER A 111 8.42 21.18 -23.19
C SER A 111 7.47 20.04 -22.81
N GLU A 112 6.50 19.70 -23.66
CA GLU A 112 5.50 18.66 -23.35
C GLU A 112 6.08 17.26 -23.55
N LEU A 113 6.91 17.09 -24.58
CA LEU A 113 7.62 15.83 -24.85
C LEU A 113 8.65 15.50 -23.79
N ILE A 114 9.46 16.48 -23.39
CA ILE A 114 10.44 16.30 -22.31
C ILE A 114 9.71 15.89 -21.03
N ARG A 115 8.56 16.51 -20.74
CA ARG A 115 7.73 16.18 -19.57
C ARG A 115 7.18 14.75 -19.64
N TRP A 116 6.67 14.31 -20.78
CA TRP A 116 6.14 12.94 -20.93
C TRP A 116 7.23 11.88 -20.85
N PHE A 117 8.40 12.13 -21.46
CA PHE A 117 9.54 11.24 -21.36
C PHE A 117 10.06 11.16 -19.91
N ASP A 118 10.23 12.29 -19.24
CA ASP A 118 10.65 12.36 -17.83
C ASP A 118 9.69 11.61 -16.89
N ILE A 119 8.37 11.80 -17.04
CA ILE A 119 7.36 11.08 -16.25
C ILE A 119 7.48 9.56 -16.48
N SER A 120 7.67 9.13 -17.73
CA SER A 120 7.77 7.72 -18.08
C SER A 120 9.01 7.03 -17.50
N VAL A 121 10.17 7.72 -17.49
CA VAL A 121 11.42 7.23 -16.88
C VAL A 121 11.29 7.16 -15.37
N LYS A 122 10.62 8.13 -14.74
CA LYS A 122 10.37 8.12 -13.29
C LYS A 122 9.47 6.96 -12.86
N ILE A 123 8.40 6.68 -13.61
CA ILE A 123 7.51 5.53 -13.32
C ILE A 123 8.29 4.21 -13.43
N GLU A 124 9.18 4.07 -14.40
CA GLU A 124 10.01 2.88 -14.55
C GLU A 124 10.99 2.71 -13.38
N ARG A 125 11.75 3.77 -13.03
CA ARG A 125 12.70 3.75 -11.92
C ARG A 125 12.03 3.44 -10.59
N LEU A 126 10.89 4.07 -10.30
CA LEU A 126 10.07 3.76 -9.11
C LEU A 126 9.61 2.30 -9.09
N SER A 127 9.21 1.77 -10.24
CA SER A 127 8.80 0.36 -10.35
C SER A 127 9.97 -0.59 -10.06
N ARG A 128 11.20 -0.20 -10.39
CA ARG A 128 12.43 -1.00 -10.14
C ARG A 128 13.05 -0.77 -8.76
N GLY A 129 12.53 0.18 -7.97
CA GLY A 129 13.11 0.57 -6.68
C GLY A 129 14.36 1.43 -6.81
N GLU A 130 14.55 2.07 -7.97
CA GLU A 130 15.66 2.99 -8.23
C GLU A 130 15.24 4.44 -7.93
N SER A 131 16.21 5.26 -7.51
CA SER A 131 15.97 6.68 -7.22
C SER A 131 15.48 7.43 -8.46
N THR A 132 14.52 8.33 -8.26
CA THR A 132 13.99 9.21 -9.32
C THR A 132 14.76 10.51 -9.48
N ASP A 133 15.66 10.81 -8.56
CA ASP A 133 16.51 12.00 -8.62
C ASP A 133 17.80 11.71 -9.38
N ILE A 134 18.23 12.67 -10.20
CA ILE A 134 19.61 12.73 -10.70
C ILE A 134 20.43 13.24 -9.52
N SER A 135 21.07 12.36 -8.77
CA SER A 135 22.03 12.79 -7.74
C SER A 135 23.26 13.36 -8.44
N GLU A 136 23.48 14.67 -8.34
CA GLU A 136 24.80 15.26 -8.56
C GLU A 136 25.76 14.63 -7.56
N VAL A 137 26.67 13.79 -8.04
CA VAL A 137 27.77 13.29 -7.22
C VAL A 137 28.82 14.40 -7.16
N THR A 138 28.69 15.30 -6.20
CA THR A 138 29.75 16.27 -5.89
C THR A 138 30.82 15.57 -5.06
N HIS A 139 31.97 15.29 -5.68
CA HIS A 139 33.16 14.84 -4.97
C HIS A 139 33.79 16.05 -4.28
N ASN A 140 33.63 16.15 -2.95
CA ASN A 140 34.67 16.56 -1.99
C ASN A 140 34.05 16.95 -0.64
N GLY A 141 34.54 16.31 0.43
CA GLY A 141 34.59 16.87 1.77
C GLY A 141 33.29 16.83 2.58
N GLU A 142 33.22 15.84 3.47
CA GLU A 142 32.44 15.83 4.73
C GLU A 142 30.95 16.22 4.67
N VAL A 143 30.07 15.21 4.72
CA VAL A 143 28.65 15.40 5.03
C VAL A 143 28.34 14.77 6.38
N LYS A 144 28.16 15.63 7.40
CA LYS A 144 27.32 15.33 8.55
C LYS A 144 25.85 15.49 8.12
N GLU A 145 25.02 14.58 8.61
CA GLU A 145 23.56 14.45 8.42
C GLU A 145 23.06 13.87 7.09
N LYS A 146 22.84 12.54 7.14
CA LYS A 146 21.91 11.81 6.28
C LYS A 146 20.49 12.31 6.54
N HIS A 147 19.95 13.13 5.63
CA HIS A 147 18.51 13.37 5.59
C HIS A 147 17.86 12.37 4.63
N GLU A 148 17.18 11.38 5.20
CA GLU A 148 16.33 10.43 4.50
C GLU A 148 15.04 11.16 4.08
N TYR A 149 15.04 11.76 2.89
CA TYR A 149 13.89 12.53 2.41
C TYR A 149 12.79 11.59 1.89
N ASN A 150 11.78 11.37 2.74
CA ASN A 150 10.58 10.62 2.41
C ASN A 150 9.65 11.45 1.49
N ILE A 151 9.44 10.95 0.27
CA ILE A 151 8.69 11.59 -0.82
C ILE A 151 7.25 11.99 -0.45
N PHE A 152 6.66 11.35 0.57
CA PHE A 152 5.29 11.64 1.01
C PHE A 152 5.14 13.00 1.69
N GLN A 153 6.22 13.61 2.22
CA GLN A 153 6.16 14.93 2.87
C GLN A 153 6.14 16.11 1.88
N ARG A 154 6.36 15.87 0.58
CA ARG A 154 6.37 16.95 -0.43
C ARG A 154 4.99 17.38 -0.90
N VAL A 155 3.98 16.51 -0.84
CA VAL A 155 2.65 16.78 -1.43
C VAL A 155 1.96 17.97 -0.76
N ASP A 156 2.05 18.09 0.57
CA ASP A 156 1.43 19.20 1.32
C ASP A 156 2.13 20.53 1.05
N ARG A 157 3.46 20.52 0.90
CA ARG A 157 4.25 21.75 0.72
C ARG A 157 4.02 22.42 -0.64
N TYR A 158 3.62 21.65 -1.65
CA TYR A 158 3.25 22.22 -2.96
C TYR A 158 1.80 22.74 -2.96
N ALA A 159 0.89 22.20 -2.14
CA ALA A 159 -0.48 22.70 -2.05
C ALA A 159 -0.52 24.17 -1.58
N ASP A 160 0.25 24.51 -0.54
CA ASP A 160 0.35 25.89 -0.03
C ASP A 160 0.94 26.87 -1.05
N VAL A 161 1.88 26.39 -1.87
CA VAL A 161 2.51 27.20 -2.93
C VAL A 161 1.52 27.44 -4.07
N TYR A 162 0.72 26.43 -4.43
CA TYR A 162 -0.32 26.58 -5.45
C TYR A 162 -1.50 27.45 -4.99
N GLU A 163 -1.90 27.41 -3.71
CA GLU A 163 -2.89 28.34 -3.16
C GLU A 163 -2.38 29.79 -3.18
N LYS A 164 -1.11 30.03 -2.84
CA LYS A 164 -0.51 31.38 -2.89
C LYS A 164 -0.42 31.92 -4.32
N ILE A 165 -0.07 31.07 -5.29
CA ILE A 165 0.01 31.46 -6.71
C ILE A 165 -1.39 31.68 -7.30
N ALA A 166 -2.39 30.89 -6.90
CA ALA A 166 -3.78 31.07 -7.32
C ALA A 166 -4.35 32.39 -6.78
N ASN A 167 -4.09 32.72 -5.52
CA ASN A 167 -4.54 33.98 -4.91
C ASN A 167 -3.81 35.21 -5.47
N GLN A 168 -2.56 35.08 -5.92
CA GLN A 168 -1.84 36.16 -6.61
C GLN A 168 -2.35 36.40 -8.04
N ARG A 169 -2.85 35.37 -8.75
CA ARG A 169 -3.41 35.52 -10.10
C ARG A 169 -4.83 36.10 -10.15
N ILE A 170 -5.62 35.90 -9.09
CA ILE A 170 -6.97 36.48 -8.99
C ILE A 170 -6.90 38.00 -8.72
N SER A 171 -5.86 38.47 -8.02
CA SER A 171 -5.65 39.89 -7.75
C SER A 171 -5.20 40.70 -8.97
N SER A 172 -4.58 40.06 -9.98
CA SER A 172 -4.03 40.75 -11.16
C SER A 172 -4.99 40.77 -12.36
N SER A 173 -6.14 40.10 -12.28
CA SER A 173 -7.09 39.97 -13.40
C SER A 173 -8.30 40.90 -13.31
N PHE A 174 -8.31 41.86 -12.37
CA PHE A 174 -9.46 42.74 -12.11
C PHE A 174 -9.24 44.21 -12.51
N ASP A 175 -8.10 44.58 -13.11
CA ASP A 175 -7.70 46.01 -13.27
C ASP A 175 -7.43 46.46 -14.72
N GLU A 176 -7.75 45.65 -15.75
CA GLU A 176 -7.55 46.03 -17.16
C GLU A 176 -8.84 45.96 -17.99
N GLY A 177 -9.82 46.80 -17.62
CA GLY A 177 -11.06 46.92 -18.39
C GLY A 177 -11.91 48.12 -18.00
N ASP A 178 -11.38 49.33 -18.20
CA ASP A 178 -12.15 50.52 -18.62
C ASP A 178 -11.24 51.75 -18.67
N SER A 179 -10.94 52.24 -19.88
CA SER A 179 -10.79 53.68 -20.16
C SER A 179 -10.49 53.92 -21.65
N ASP A 180 -11.53 54.41 -22.33
CA ASP A 180 -11.64 55.18 -23.58
C ASP A 180 -10.89 54.78 -24.88
#